data_AF-A0A0D0D9D0-F1
#
_entry.id   AF-A0A0D0D9D0-F1
#
_cell.length_a   1.000
_cell.length_b   1.000
_cell.length_c   1.000
_cell.angle_alpha   90.00
_cell.angle_beta   90.00
_cell.angle_gamma   90.00
#
_symmetry.space_group_name_H-M   'P 1'
#
loop_
_entity.id
_entity.type
_entity.pdbx_description
1 polymer ?
#
loop_
_entity_poly.entity_id
_entity_poly.type
_entity_poly.pdbx_seq_one_letter_code
_entity_poly.pdbx_strand_id
1 'polypeptide(L)'
;YTMSHSEDNLCKDLIQWREMKMIEEDLDGNDFFGPQIIMSNKILHCIIDLTHYFKLTTPTSLLEQTGWCYSMDHGPEIIQLIRAWIPVPV
;
A
#
# COMPACT_ATOMS: atom_id res chain seq x y z
N TYR A 1 9.76 11.24 14.14
CA TYR A 1 8.74 10.18 14.16
C TYR A 1 9.47 8.85 14.02
N THR A 2 9.13 7.84 14.82
CA THR A 2 9.80 6.51 14.78
C THR A 2 8.75 5.49 14.41
N MET A 3 8.98 4.77 13.32
CA MET A 3 8.07 3.75 12.78
C MET A 3 7.83 2.64 13.81
N SER A 4 6.58 2.25 14.04
CA SER A 4 6.25 1.13 14.92
C SER A 4 6.57 -0.22 14.26
N HIS A 5 6.60 -1.29 15.06
CA HIS A 5 6.79 -2.64 14.54
C HIS A 5 5.66 -3.06 13.58
N SER A 6 4.42 -2.63 13.84
CA SER A 6 3.29 -2.91 12.95
C SER A 6 3.41 -2.19 11.60
N GLU A 7 3.89 -0.94 11.59
CA GLU A 7 4.14 -0.21 10.35
C GLU A 7 5.30 -0.78 9.56
N ASP A 8 6.37 -1.21 10.22
CA ASP A 8 7.51 -1.86 9.55
C ASP A 8 7.05 -3.16 8.86
N ASN A 9 6.21 -3.95 9.53
CA ASN A 9 5.64 -5.16 8.93
C ASN A 9 4.66 -4.83 7.79
N LEU A 10 3.79 -3.82 7.96
CA LEU A 10 2.92 -3.35 6.87
C LEU A 10 3.74 -2.86 5.67
N CYS A 11 4.85 -2.15 5.90
CA CYS A 11 5.74 -1.69 4.85
C CYS A 11 6.34 -2.86 4.06
N LYS A 12 6.82 -3.89 4.76
CA LYS A 12 7.34 -5.12 4.13
C LYS A 12 6.27 -5.84 3.32
N ASP A 13 5.06 -5.97 3.86
CA ASP A 13 3.95 -6.62 3.17
C ASP A 13 3.52 -5.84 1.92
N LEU A 14 3.51 -4.50 1.97
CA LEU A 14 3.23 -3.66 0.80
C LEU A 14 4.33 -3.78 -0.27
N ILE A 15 5.60 -3.89 0.13
CA ILE A 15 6.73 -4.13 -0.78
C ILE A 15 6.59 -5.50 -1.45
N GLN A 16 6.30 -6.54 -0.68
CA GLN A 16 6.10 -7.88 -1.22
C GLN A 16 4.87 -7.92 -2.15
N TRP A 17 3.78 -7.27 -1.74
CA TRP A 17 2.55 -7.20 -2.53
C TRP A 17 2.79 -6.57 -3.90
N ARG A 18 3.50 -5.43 -3.97
CA ARG A 18 3.81 -4.79 -5.27
C ARG A 18 4.73 -5.65 -6.15
N GLU A 19 5.64 -6.42 -5.55
CA GLU A 19 6.51 -7.34 -6.29
C GLU A 19 5.71 -8.50 -6.87
N MET A 20 4.75 -9.04 -6.12
CA MET A 20 3.82 -10.06 -6.63
C MET A 20 2.94 -9.51 -7.76
N LYS A 21 2.46 -8.27 -7.64
CA LYS A 21 1.67 -7.62 -8.70
C LYS A 21 2.44 -7.44 -10.00
N MET A 22 3.75 -7.25 -9.96
CA MET A 22 4.57 -7.22 -11.17
C MET A 22 4.48 -8.53 -11.96
N ILE A 23 4.42 -9.67 -11.27
CA ILE A 23 4.30 -10.99 -11.90
C ILE A 23 2.86 -11.20 -12.40
N GLU A 24 1.86 -10.82 -11.60
CA GLU A 24 0.44 -10.96 -11.99
C GLU A 24 0.07 -10.14 -13.23
N GLU A 25 0.70 -8.98 -13.42
CA GLU A 25 0.47 -8.07 -14.55
C GLU A 25 1.42 -8.30 -15.74
N ASP A 26 2.25 -9.36 -15.73
CA ASP A 26 3.26 -9.67 -16.77
C ASP A 26 4.27 -8.51 -16.99
N LEU A 27 4.63 -7.83 -15.89
CA LEU A 27 5.56 -6.69 -15.84
C LEU A 27 6.91 -7.03 -15.19
N ASP A 28 7.14 -8.27 -14.79
CA ASP A 28 8.34 -8.72 -14.06
C ASP A 28 9.67 -8.48 -14.81
N GLY A 29 9.64 -8.34 -16.14
CA GLY A 29 10.79 -7.93 -16.96
C GLY A 29 11.03 -6.41 -17.06
N ASN A 30 10.20 -5.56 -16.45
CA ASN A 30 10.34 -4.10 -16.51
C ASN A 30 11.35 -3.59 -15.47
N ASP A 31 12.64 -3.81 -15.73
CA ASP A 31 13.73 -3.39 -14.84
C ASP A 31 13.90 -1.86 -14.76
N PHE A 32 13.40 -1.11 -15.74
CA PHE A 32 13.58 0.35 -15.79
C PHE A 32 12.76 1.06 -14.71
N PHE A 33 11.48 0.71 -14.58
CA PHE A 33 10.62 1.27 -13.53
C PHE A 33 10.55 0.35 -12.30
N GLY A 34 10.65 -0.96 -12.50
CA GLY A 34 10.48 -1.97 -11.47
C GLY A 34 9.11 -1.89 -10.78
N PRO A 35 8.99 -2.39 -9.53
CA PRO A 35 7.74 -2.39 -8.76
C PRO A 35 7.11 -1.00 -8.53
N GLN A 36 7.86 0.08 -8.80
CA GLN A 36 7.37 1.45 -8.65
C GLN A 36 6.29 1.80 -9.69
N ILE A 37 6.17 1.03 -10.77
CA ILE A 37 5.09 1.17 -11.76
C ILE A 37 3.73 0.81 -11.16
N ILE A 38 3.67 -0.17 -10.25
CA ILE A 38 2.45 -0.56 -9.53
C ILE A 38 2.17 0.45 -8.43
N MET A 39 3.16 0.70 -7.57
CA MET A 39 3.03 1.63 -6.45
C MET A 39 4.39 2.27 -6.15
N SER A 40 4.48 3.58 -6.39
CA SER A 40 5.70 4.33 -6.07
C SER A 40 5.98 4.35 -4.57
N ASN A 41 7.26 4.51 -4.19
CA ASN A 41 7.66 4.65 -2.79
C ASN A 41 6.95 5.83 -2.09
N LYS A 42 6.62 6.90 -2.83
CA LYS A 42 5.87 8.04 -2.31
C LYS A 42 4.48 7.64 -1.84
N ILE A 43 3.75 6.87 -2.66
CA ILE A 43 2.42 6.37 -2.30
C ILE A 43 2.53 5.38 -1.14
N LEU A 44 3.49 4.46 -1.19
CA LEU A 44 3.70 3.48 -0.12
C LEU A 44 3.94 4.16 1.24
N HIS A 45 4.88 5.11 1.32
CA HIS A 45 5.13 5.83 2.56
C HIS A 45 3.93 6.68 2.99
N CYS A 46 3.21 7.28 2.04
CA CYS A 46 1.98 8.02 2.34
C CYS A 46 0.92 7.12 2.96
N ILE A 47 0.78 5.87 2.48
CA ILE A 47 -0.12 4.88 3.08
C ILE A 47 0.27 4.62 4.52
N ILE A 48 1.55 4.32 4.78
CA ILE A 48 2.04 4.10 6.15
C ILE A 48 1.76 5.30 7.04
N ASP A 49 2.12 6.51 6.61
CA ASP A 49 1.91 7.74 7.38
C ASP A 49 0.41 7.97 7.70
N LEU A 50 -0.50 7.61 6.78
CA LEU A 50 -1.93 7.79 6.95
C LEU A 50 -2.59 6.71 7.82
N THR A 51 -2.00 5.51 7.90
CA THR A 51 -2.54 4.43 8.74
C THR A 51 -2.60 4.80 10.22
N HIS A 52 -1.67 5.64 10.69
CA HIS A 52 -1.68 6.24 12.03
C HIS A 52 -2.97 6.95 12.41
N TYR A 53 -3.58 7.59 11.43
CA TYR A 53 -4.76 8.42 11.62
C TYR A 53 -6.05 7.64 11.39
N PHE A 54 -5.96 6.33 11.12
CA PHE A 54 -7.08 5.46 10.74
C PHE A 54 -7.88 6.03 9.55
N LYS A 55 -7.23 6.78 8.65
CA LYS A 55 -7.87 7.45 7.50
C LYS A 55 -8.07 6.53 6.29
N LEU A 56 -7.39 5.39 6.26
CA LEU A 56 -7.41 4.44 5.16
C LEU A 56 -8.31 3.25 5.50
N THR A 57 -9.61 3.42 5.33
CA THR A 57 -10.63 2.40 5.67
C THR A 57 -11.32 1.82 4.44
N THR A 58 -11.28 2.54 3.30
CA THR A 58 -11.93 2.16 2.04
C THR A 58 -11.03 2.46 0.84
N PRO A 59 -11.24 1.78 -0.30
CA PRO A 59 -10.58 2.13 -1.56
C PRO A 59 -10.76 3.59 -1.96
N THR A 60 -11.94 4.17 -1.69
CA THR A 60 -12.22 5.58 -1.94
C THR A 60 -11.36 6.49 -1.08
N SER A 61 -11.21 6.21 0.23
CA SER A 61 -10.37 7.04 1.08
C SER A 61 -8.88 6.90 0.75
N LEU A 62 -8.47 5.72 0.25
CA LEU A 62 -7.14 5.51 -0.32
C LEU A 62 -6.88 6.41 -1.53
N LEU A 63 -7.83 6.47 -2.48
CA LEU A 63 -7.74 7.35 -3.64
C LEU A 63 -7.68 8.82 -3.23
N GLU A 64 -8.60 9.27 -2.37
CA GLU A 64 -8.71 10.68 -1.97
C GLU A 64 -7.48 11.18 -1.21
N GLN A 65 -6.87 10.33 -0.38
CA GLN A 65 -5.74 10.74 0.46
C GLN A 65 -4.39 10.57 -0.22
N THR A 66 -4.25 9.58 -1.11
CA THR A 66 -2.95 9.27 -1.75
C THR A 66 -2.88 9.71 -3.21
N GLY A 67 -4.01 9.87 -3.89
CA GLY A 67 -4.08 10.10 -5.33
C GLY A 67 -3.66 8.90 -6.17
N TRP A 68 -3.54 7.71 -5.57
CA TRP A 68 -3.09 6.50 -6.28
C TRP A 68 -4.15 6.01 -7.26
N CYS A 69 -3.83 6.02 -8.56
CA CYS A 69 -4.78 5.70 -9.63
C CYS A 69 -5.36 4.28 -9.54
N TYR A 70 -4.60 3.31 -9.03
CA TYR A 70 -5.06 1.92 -8.88
C TYR A 70 -5.81 1.67 -7.56
N SER A 71 -6.15 2.73 -6.82
CA SER A 71 -6.88 2.59 -5.54
C SER A 71 -8.20 1.85 -5.70
N MET A 72 -8.91 1.98 -6.83
CA MET A 72 -10.19 1.30 -6.99
C MET A 72 -10.02 -0.18 -7.34
N ASP A 73 -8.99 -0.52 -8.11
CA ASP A 73 -8.75 -1.89 -8.58
C ASP A 73 -8.06 -2.74 -7.50
N HIS A 74 -7.07 -2.15 -6.82
CA HIS A 74 -6.22 -2.84 -5.86
C HIS A 74 -6.41 -2.38 -4.41
N GLY A 75 -7.13 -1.29 -4.18
CA GLY A 75 -7.37 -0.76 -2.83
C GLY A 75 -8.00 -1.77 -1.87
N PRO A 76 -8.93 -2.65 -2.25
CA PRO A 76 -9.45 -3.66 -1.33
C PRO A 76 -8.37 -4.55 -0.70
N GLU A 77 -7.37 -4.96 -1.50
CA GLU A 77 -6.23 -5.76 -1.03
C GLU A 77 -5.35 -4.96 -0.07
N ILE A 78 -5.06 -3.69 -0.41
CA ILE A 78 -4.28 -2.78 0.45
C ILE A 78 -4.99 -2.53 1.79
N ILE A 79 -6.30 -2.29 1.77
CA ILE A 79 -7.09 -2.10 2.99
C ILE A 79 -7.06 -3.37 3.86
N GLN A 80 -7.07 -4.56 3.25
CA GLN A 80 -6.93 -5.81 4.00
C GLN A 80 -5.56 -5.95 4.66
N LEU A 81 -4.47 -5.61 3.96
CA LEU A 81 -3.12 -5.58 4.53
C LEU A 81 -3.02 -4.59 5.70
N ILE A 82 -3.57 -3.38 5.54
CA ILE A 82 -3.60 -2.38 6.62
C ILE A 82 -4.31 -2.93 7.85
N ARG A 83 -5.50 -3.56 7.67
CA ARG A 83 -6.28 -4.13 8.78
C ARG A 83 -5.59 -5.29 9.49
N ALA A 84 -4.72 -6.03 8.79
CA ALA A 84 -3.97 -7.14 9.39
C ALA A 84 -2.94 -6.65 10.42
N TRP A 85 -2.32 -5.50 10.19
CA TRP A 85 -1.28 -4.95 11.05
C TRP A 85 -1.75 -3.85 12.00
N ILE A 86 -2.76 -3.09 11.58
CA ILE A 86 -3.28 -1.90 12.25
C ILE A 86 -4.79 -2.11 12.44
N PRO A 87 -5.19 -2.83 13.50
CA PRO A 87 -6.60 -3.04 13.79
C PRO A 87 -7.25 -1.69 14.10
N VAL A 88 -8.36 -1.40 13.41
CA VAL A 88 -9.17 -0.21 13.68
C VAL A 88 -9.77 -0.38 15.08
N PRO A 89 -9.65 0.63 15.98
CA PRO A 89 -10.30 0.59 17.28
C PRO A 89 -11.80 0.40 17.10
N VAL A 90 -12.37 -0.55 17.85
CA VAL A 90 -13.81 -0.84 17.89
C VAL A 90 -14.54 0.19 18.75
#